data_AF-A0A2U3L8F8-F1
#
_entry.id   AF-A0A2U3L8F8-F1
#
_cell.length_a   1.000
_cell.length_b   1.000
_cell.length_c   1.000
_cell.angle_alpha   90.00
_cell.angle_beta   90.00
_cell.angle_gamma   90.00
#
_symmetry.space_group_name_H-M   'P 1'
#
loop_
_entity.id
_entity.type
_entity.pdbx_description
1 polymer ?
#
loop_
_entity_poly.entity_id
_entity_poly.type
_entity_poly.pdbx_seq_one_letter_code
_entity_poly.pdbx_strand_id
1 'polypeptide(L)'
;MLALRYLLITGGLGMILAAVSILGYDLYRELMYRRALATPGEGPLPPLPQWRWRTSLALALLAWGPILLAFSIVVVPSGTAGVRVSQTSGTLPGTLYPGVHFVTPLIEDVALFDTRDQVFTTGVAEDGKTAAAGVSAKSELLNVQAKEGLTLGLAITVRYRLDARRLDYIQSNLPRPVEKEIVPPVVASVWRELIPNYTVRDVFSAKREEVRQRAAGMITQKLAADGIVVKEVMLRDIQLPEEYAKGLETLLVKEQENDRMSVETELKQKQVRIAELEAEATKVQQIKQAEGEAQVHVLQAKGESDAMQYTLPLKEKQIQQSKLEAEARKEATIQNAEAAAQAKVIDSKAETERRKLLAEAEADRIRVTAAADAERMQSEAVILKQNPLLINKIVAERLSDKLQIMMVPADGKFFFANDVLRSMNVANQSSQTEPQEEQPK
;
A
#
# COMPACT_ATOMS: atom_id res chain seq x y z
N MET A 1 65.33 -29.16 -31.02
CA MET A 1 66.31 -29.58 -29.98
C MET A 1 65.81 -30.72 -29.09
N LEU A 2 64.56 -30.73 -28.61
CA LEU A 2 63.98 -31.94 -27.96
C LEU A 2 64.03 -33.18 -28.88
N ALA A 3 63.66 -33.02 -30.16
CA ALA A 3 63.79 -34.08 -31.15
C ALA A 3 65.24 -34.56 -31.34
N LEU A 4 66.22 -33.66 -31.25
CA LEU A 4 67.65 -34.01 -31.34
C LEU A 4 68.11 -34.80 -30.11
N ARG A 5 67.69 -34.38 -28.90
CA ARG A 5 67.93 -35.12 -27.66
C ARG A 5 67.35 -36.52 -27.74
N TYR A 6 66.10 -36.66 -28.16
CA TYR A 6 65.47 -37.98 -28.29
C TYR A 6 66.13 -38.84 -29.37
N LEU A 7 66.52 -38.26 -30.50
CA LEU A 7 67.25 -38.96 -31.56
C LEU A 7 68.61 -39.47 -31.08
N LEU A 8 69.34 -38.67 -30.29
CA LEU A 8 70.62 -39.08 -29.71
C LEU A 8 70.44 -40.20 -28.66
N ILE A 9 69.36 -40.15 -27.86
CA ILE A 9 69.03 -41.20 -26.89
C ILE A 9 68.66 -42.51 -27.61
N THR A 10 67.78 -42.45 -28.62
CA THR A 10 67.35 -43.64 -29.36
C THR A 10 68.49 -44.22 -30.19
N GLY A 11 69.36 -43.38 -30.76
CA GLY A 11 70.59 -43.80 -31.43
C GLY A 11 71.57 -44.51 -30.49
N GLY A 12 71.81 -43.95 -29.30
CA GLY A 12 72.65 -44.56 -28.28
C GLY A 12 72.09 -45.90 -27.78
N LEU A 13 70.79 -45.95 -27.46
CA LEU A 13 70.11 -47.19 -27.08
C LEU A 13 70.15 -48.24 -28.20
N GLY A 14 70.00 -47.82 -29.46
CA GLY A 14 70.13 -48.70 -30.62
C GLY A 14 71.50 -49.35 -30.73
N MET A 15 72.58 -48.61 -30.42
CA MET A 15 73.93 -49.16 -30.40
C MET A 15 74.17 -50.14 -29.25
N ILE A 16 73.58 -49.88 -28.07
CA ILE A 16 73.63 -50.81 -26.93
C ILE A 16 72.87 -52.09 -27.28
N LEU A 17 71.67 -51.99 -27.86
CA LEU A 17 70.88 -53.15 -28.31
C LEU A 17 71.62 -53.97 -29.37
N ALA A 18 72.31 -53.32 -30.31
CA ALA A 18 73.14 -54.00 -31.29
C ALA A 18 74.32 -54.73 -30.63
N ALA A 19 75.00 -54.11 -29.66
CA ALA A 19 76.09 -54.73 -28.92
C ALA A 19 75.63 -55.96 -28.13
N VAL A 20 74.47 -55.87 -27.45
CA VAL A 20 73.86 -57.00 -26.72
C VAL A 20 73.41 -58.10 -27.69
N SER A 21 72.82 -57.75 -28.83
CA SER A 21 72.40 -58.73 -29.85
C SER A 21 73.58 -59.50 -30.44
N ILE A 22 74.73 -58.85 -30.66
CA ILE A 22 75.95 -59.51 -31.12
C ILE A 22 76.46 -60.51 -30.06
N LEU A 23 76.49 -60.12 -28.79
CA LEU A 23 76.91 -61.02 -27.70
C LEU A 23 75.93 -62.18 -27.52
N GLY A 24 74.62 -61.92 -27.60
CA GLY A 24 73.58 -62.95 -27.54
C GLY A 24 73.66 -63.93 -28.71
N TYR A 25 73.98 -63.44 -29.91
CA TYR A 25 74.18 -64.27 -31.10
C TYR A 25 75.44 -65.14 -30.99
N ASP A 26 76.55 -64.58 -30.51
CA ASP A 26 77.79 -65.32 -30.26
C ASP A 26 77.58 -66.40 -29.19
N LEU A 27 76.84 -66.08 -28.11
CA LEU A 27 76.46 -67.04 -27.05
C LEU A 27 75.57 -68.16 -27.59
N TYR A 28 74.57 -67.82 -28.42
CA TYR A 28 73.71 -68.82 -29.07
C TYR A 28 74.51 -69.77 -29.97
N ARG A 29 75.46 -69.25 -30.75
CA ARG A 29 76.36 -70.06 -31.58
C ARG A 29 77.23 -70.99 -30.74
N GLU A 30 77.76 -70.52 -29.62
CA GLU A 30 78.55 -71.36 -28.73
C GLU A 30 77.72 -72.46 -28.09
N LEU A 31 76.48 -72.17 -27.71
CA LEU A 31 75.56 -73.14 -27.13
C LEU A 31 75.15 -74.22 -28.17
N MET A 32 74.95 -73.82 -29.42
CA MET A 32 74.73 -74.76 -30.54
C MET A 32 75.98 -75.57 -30.88
N TYR A 33 77.17 -74.98 -30.84
CA TYR A 33 78.44 -75.68 -31.03
C TYR A 33 78.66 -76.74 -29.94
N ARG A 34 78.41 -76.38 -28.66
CA ARG A 34 78.48 -77.32 -27.53
C ARG A 34 77.46 -78.45 -27.64
N ARG A 35 76.24 -78.16 -28.10
CA ARG A 35 75.22 -79.19 -28.37
C ARG A 35 75.64 -80.13 -29.50
N ALA A 36 76.19 -79.60 -30.60
CA ALA A 36 76.67 -80.40 -31.73
C ALA A 36 77.87 -81.30 -31.35
N LEU A 37 78.77 -80.84 -30.48
CA LEU A 37 79.85 -81.66 -29.91
C LEU A 37 79.35 -82.81 -29.01
N ALA A 38 78.20 -82.63 -28.35
CA ALA A 38 77.60 -83.66 -27.51
C ALA A 38 76.89 -84.76 -28.31
N THR A 39 76.61 -84.54 -29.61
CA THR A 39 75.99 -85.52 -30.52
C THR A 39 76.93 -85.83 -31.70
N PRO A 40 77.93 -86.71 -31.52
CA PRO A 40 78.92 -87.02 -32.55
C PRO A 40 78.33 -87.97 -33.60
N GLY A 41 77.76 -87.45 -34.68
CA GLY A 41 77.29 -88.32 -35.77
C GLY A 41 76.56 -87.68 -36.95
N GLU A 42 75.95 -86.51 -36.81
CA GLU A 42 75.16 -85.90 -37.88
C GLU A 42 75.68 -84.52 -38.30
N GLY A 43 76.41 -84.50 -39.42
CA GLY A 43 76.73 -83.28 -40.18
C GLY A 43 78.09 -82.63 -39.89
N PRO A 44 78.58 -81.78 -40.82
CA PRO A 44 79.84 -81.06 -40.67
C PRO A 44 79.77 -80.08 -39.48
N LEU A 45 80.80 -80.12 -38.63
CA LEU A 45 80.92 -79.24 -37.47
C LEU A 45 80.87 -77.76 -37.91
N PRO A 46 80.03 -76.92 -37.27
CA PRO A 46 80.04 -75.50 -37.56
C PRO A 46 81.40 -74.88 -37.18
N PRO A 47 81.84 -73.81 -37.89
CA PRO A 47 83.13 -73.18 -37.65
C PRO A 47 83.25 -72.64 -36.22
N LEU A 48 84.47 -72.65 -35.67
CA LEU A 48 84.76 -72.20 -34.30
C LEU A 48 84.16 -70.81 -34.05
N PRO A 49 83.33 -70.64 -33.00
CA PRO A 49 82.79 -69.33 -32.66
C PRO A 49 83.94 -68.41 -32.22
N GLN A 50 84.14 -67.31 -32.94
CA GLN A 50 85.05 -66.26 -32.52
C GLN A 50 84.26 -65.26 -31.67
N TRP A 51 84.61 -65.13 -30.40
CA TRP A 51 83.93 -64.18 -29.52
C TRP A 51 84.28 -62.75 -29.92
N ARG A 52 83.33 -62.02 -30.51
CA ARG A 52 83.53 -60.64 -30.98
C ARG A 52 83.32 -59.64 -29.83
N TRP A 53 83.80 -59.96 -28.63
CA TRP A 53 83.62 -59.13 -27.43
C TRP A 53 84.20 -57.72 -27.59
N ARG A 54 85.31 -57.60 -28.34
CA ARG A 54 85.96 -56.31 -28.63
C ARG A 54 85.05 -55.37 -29.44
N THR A 55 84.30 -55.88 -30.41
CA THR A 55 83.39 -55.05 -31.22
C THR A 55 82.16 -54.65 -30.43
N SER A 56 81.61 -55.55 -29.60
CA SER A 56 80.49 -55.22 -28.72
C SER A 56 80.88 -54.21 -27.63
N LEU A 57 82.07 -54.35 -27.04
CA LEU A 57 82.59 -53.42 -26.05
C LEU A 57 82.90 -52.05 -26.68
N ALA A 58 83.47 -52.02 -27.89
CA ALA A 58 83.67 -50.79 -28.64
C ALA A 58 82.35 -50.08 -28.98
N LEU A 59 81.31 -50.82 -29.40
CA LEU A 59 79.97 -50.28 -29.65
C LEU A 59 79.31 -49.71 -28.38
N ALA A 60 79.47 -50.40 -27.25
CA ALA A 60 78.94 -49.93 -25.96
C ALA A 60 79.63 -48.64 -25.48
N LEU A 61 80.96 -48.55 -25.61
CA LEU A 61 81.70 -47.31 -25.29
C LEU A 61 81.34 -46.17 -26.24
N LEU A 62 81.21 -46.46 -27.54
CA LEU A 62 80.79 -45.48 -28.54
C LEU A 62 79.36 -44.98 -28.27
N ALA A 63 78.47 -45.83 -27.74
CA ALA A 63 77.10 -45.48 -27.42
C ALA A 63 76.98 -44.48 -26.27
N TRP A 64 77.95 -44.43 -25.36
CA TRP A 64 77.94 -43.43 -24.28
C TRP A 64 78.14 -42.00 -24.77
N GLY A 65 78.88 -41.78 -25.86
CA GLY A 65 79.07 -40.45 -26.46
C GLY A 65 77.76 -39.70 -26.76
N PRO A 66 76.86 -40.24 -27.62
CA PRO A 66 75.58 -39.60 -27.91
C PRO A 66 74.65 -39.54 -26.70
N ILE A 67 74.70 -40.52 -25.80
CA ILE A 67 73.88 -40.52 -24.57
C ILE A 67 74.27 -39.37 -23.64
N LEU A 68 75.57 -39.17 -23.41
CA LEU A 68 76.09 -38.07 -22.59
C LEU A 68 75.77 -36.71 -23.24
N LEU A 69 75.93 -36.59 -24.56
CA LEU A 69 75.52 -35.38 -25.29
C LEU A 69 74.02 -35.11 -25.17
N ALA A 70 73.18 -36.15 -25.20
CA ALA A 70 71.74 -36.01 -25.08
C ALA A 70 71.30 -35.59 -23.66
N PHE A 71 71.96 -36.12 -22.62
CA PHE A 71 71.70 -35.67 -21.25
C PHE A 71 72.20 -34.25 -21.01
N SER A 72 73.24 -33.80 -21.72
CA SER A 72 73.76 -32.43 -21.59
C SER A 72 72.79 -31.37 -22.09
N ILE A 73 71.91 -31.71 -23.04
CA ILE A 73 70.92 -30.79 -23.61
C ILE A 73 69.69 -30.72 -22.69
N VAL A 74 69.53 -29.59 -22.00
CA VAL A 74 68.32 -29.28 -21.23
C VAL A 74 67.55 -28.17 -21.94
N VAL A 75 66.24 -28.38 -22.10
CA VAL A 75 65.33 -27.40 -22.69
C VAL A 75 64.45 -26.86 -21.59
N VAL A 76 64.55 -25.55 -21.35
CA VAL A 76 63.71 -24.83 -20.39
C VAL A 76 62.45 -24.34 -21.13
N PRO A 77 61.25 -24.82 -20.78
CA PRO A 77 60.00 -24.38 -21.40
C PRO A 77 59.73 -22.90 -21.23
N SER A 78 58.90 -22.34 -22.12
CA SER A 78 58.46 -20.95 -22.02
C SER A 78 57.58 -20.73 -20.77
N GLY A 79 57.88 -19.66 -20.03
CA GLY A 79 57.23 -19.32 -18.76
C GLY A 79 57.87 -19.95 -17.53
N THR A 80 58.83 -20.85 -17.70
CA THR A 80 59.67 -21.35 -16.61
C THR A 80 61.08 -20.80 -16.71
N ALA A 81 61.78 -20.69 -15.59
CA ALA A 81 63.19 -20.39 -15.56
C ALA A 81 63.92 -21.43 -14.70
N GLY A 82 65.11 -21.80 -15.13
CA GLY A 82 65.93 -22.82 -14.47
C GLY A 82 66.99 -22.21 -13.58
N VAL A 83 67.31 -22.89 -12.48
CA VAL A 83 68.51 -22.64 -11.67
C VAL A 83 69.39 -23.88 -11.73
N ARG A 84 70.70 -23.68 -11.91
CA ARG A 84 71.67 -24.78 -11.88
C ARG A 84 71.99 -25.13 -10.43
N VAL A 85 71.75 -26.38 -10.08
CA VAL A 85 72.11 -26.95 -8.78
C VAL A 85 73.23 -27.95 -9.02
N SER A 86 74.44 -27.58 -8.64
CA SER A 86 75.58 -28.48 -8.64
C SER A 86 75.57 -29.33 -7.38
N GLN A 87 75.75 -30.65 -7.50
CA GLN A 87 75.84 -31.54 -6.34
C GLN A 87 77.12 -31.30 -5.51
N THR A 88 78.15 -30.66 -6.09
CA THR A 88 79.44 -30.43 -5.42
C THR A 88 79.60 -29.02 -4.88
N SER A 89 79.05 -28.02 -5.59
CA SER A 89 79.21 -26.59 -5.26
C SER A 89 77.91 -25.90 -4.82
N GLY A 90 76.82 -26.65 -4.72
CA GLY A 90 75.51 -26.11 -4.35
C GLY A 90 74.86 -25.32 -5.50
N THR A 91 74.17 -24.25 -5.18
CA THR A 91 73.47 -23.41 -6.14
C THR A 91 74.45 -22.52 -6.90
N LEU A 92 74.52 -22.69 -8.22
CA LEU A 92 75.37 -21.86 -9.07
C LEU A 92 74.65 -20.54 -9.39
N PRO A 93 75.34 -19.39 -9.33
CA PRO A 93 74.76 -18.11 -9.71
C PRO A 93 74.49 -18.11 -11.22
N GLY A 94 73.28 -17.70 -11.61
CA GLY A 94 72.90 -17.57 -13.00
C GLY A 94 71.61 -18.32 -13.32
N THR A 95 70.62 -17.55 -13.76
CA THR A 95 69.30 -18.06 -14.10
C THR A 95 69.23 -18.42 -15.57
N LEU A 96 68.82 -19.65 -15.86
CA LEU A 96 68.58 -20.14 -17.20
C LEU A 96 67.21 -19.63 -17.68
N TYR A 97 67.24 -18.66 -18.58
CA TYR A 97 66.04 -18.20 -19.27
C TYR A 97 65.47 -19.29 -20.20
N PRO A 98 64.19 -19.18 -20.62
CA PRO A 98 63.59 -20.09 -21.58
C PRO A 98 64.45 -20.27 -22.82
N GLY A 99 64.75 -21.52 -23.16
CA GLY A 99 65.69 -21.82 -24.23
C GLY A 99 66.40 -23.15 -24.05
N VAL A 100 67.36 -23.39 -24.94
CA VAL A 100 68.17 -24.61 -24.94
C VAL A 100 69.51 -24.30 -24.33
N HIS A 101 69.85 -25.03 -23.27
CA HIS A 101 71.08 -24.83 -22.53
C HIS A 101 71.84 -26.15 -22.44
N PHE A 102 73.17 -26.04 -22.51
CA PHE A 102 74.07 -27.15 -22.27
C PHE A 102 74.49 -27.13 -20.81
N VAL A 103 74.20 -28.22 -20.11
CA VAL A 103 74.59 -28.46 -18.73
C VAL A 103 75.40 -29.74 -18.64
N THR A 104 76.19 -29.89 -17.60
CA THR A 104 77.02 -31.08 -17.40
C THR A 104 76.18 -32.19 -16.75
N PRO A 105 75.83 -33.27 -17.49
CA PRO A 105 74.71 -34.17 -17.19
C PRO A 105 74.87 -35.08 -15.96
N LEU A 106 75.93 -34.91 -15.16
CA LEU A 106 76.25 -35.74 -13.99
C LEU A 106 76.46 -34.92 -12.71
N ILE A 107 76.75 -33.63 -12.85
CA ILE A 107 77.16 -32.75 -11.74
C ILE A 107 76.11 -31.66 -11.52
N GLU A 108 75.50 -31.18 -12.60
CA GLU A 108 74.52 -30.10 -12.61
C GLU A 108 73.12 -30.64 -12.87
N ASP A 109 72.20 -30.35 -11.96
CA ASP A 109 70.76 -30.52 -12.16
C ASP A 109 70.10 -29.16 -12.38
N VAL A 110 69.02 -29.12 -13.15
CA VAL A 110 68.28 -27.88 -13.44
C VAL A 110 66.95 -27.91 -12.71
N ALA A 111 66.85 -27.09 -11.67
CA ALA A 111 65.61 -26.85 -10.96
C ALA A 111 64.75 -25.85 -11.73
N LEU A 112 63.56 -26.26 -12.17
CA LEU A 112 62.63 -25.40 -12.90
C LEU A 112 61.69 -24.69 -11.93
N PHE A 113 61.53 -23.38 -12.12
CA PHE A 113 60.57 -22.55 -11.43
C PHE A 113 59.58 -21.94 -12.42
N ASP A 114 58.30 -21.88 -12.03
CA ASP A 114 57.31 -21.13 -12.80
C ASP A 114 57.47 -19.63 -12.53
N THR A 115 57.77 -18.88 -13.59
CA THR A 115 57.92 -17.41 -13.53
C THR A 115 56.65 -16.68 -13.97
N ARG A 116 55.59 -17.43 -14.31
CA ARG A 116 54.28 -16.87 -14.63
C ARG A 116 53.64 -16.24 -13.40
N ASP A 117 52.60 -15.46 -13.67
CA ASP A 117 51.77 -14.90 -12.63
C ASP A 117 51.02 -16.02 -11.93
N GLN A 118 51.23 -16.13 -10.63
CA GLN A 118 50.52 -17.03 -9.75
C GLN A 118 49.56 -16.22 -8.88
N VAL A 119 48.46 -16.86 -8.50
CA VAL A 119 47.43 -16.26 -7.66
C VAL A 119 47.37 -17.07 -6.37
N PHE A 120 47.59 -16.40 -5.25
CA PHE A 120 47.31 -16.94 -3.93
C PHE A 120 46.00 -16.34 -3.45
N THR A 121 45.03 -17.16 -3.07
CA THR A 121 43.78 -16.69 -2.45
C THR A 121 43.57 -17.39 -1.10
N THR A 122 43.23 -16.61 -0.07
CA THR A 122 42.76 -17.14 1.21
C THR A 122 41.23 -17.21 1.20
N GLY A 123 40.68 -18.33 1.66
CA GLY A 123 39.24 -18.55 1.74
C GLY A 123 38.60 -19.26 0.54
N VAL A 124 39.31 -19.47 -0.57
CA VAL A 124 38.87 -20.43 -1.62
C VAL A 124 40.04 -21.32 -2.02
N ALA A 125 39.91 -22.64 -1.88
CA ALA A 125 40.85 -23.56 -2.50
C ALA A 125 40.77 -23.39 -4.02
N GLU A 126 41.75 -22.73 -4.64
CA GLU A 126 41.99 -22.84 -6.08
C GLU A 126 42.53 -24.25 -6.40
N ASP A 127 41.68 -25.26 -6.24
CA ASP A 127 41.90 -26.58 -6.81
C ASP A 127 40.53 -27.19 -7.14
N GLY A 128 39.92 -26.67 -8.20
CA GLY A 128 38.72 -27.23 -8.83
C GLY A 128 38.92 -28.60 -9.48
N LYS A 129 39.99 -29.34 -9.19
CA LYS A 129 40.23 -30.71 -9.68
C LYS A 129 41.08 -31.53 -8.71
N THR A 130 40.46 -32.05 -7.66
CA THR A 130 40.52 -33.45 -7.18
C THR A 130 40.05 -33.51 -5.73
N ALA A 131 38.72 -33.55 -5.55
CA ALA A 131 38.13 -34.15 -4.36
C ALA A 131 38.35 -35.67 -4.43
N ALA A 132 39.57 -36.11 -4.18
CA ALA A 132 39.92 -37.52 -4.00
C ALA A 132 40.88 -37.63 -2.80
N ALA A 133 40.35 -38.19 -1.72
CA ALA A 133 41.05 -38.71 -0.55
C ALA A 133 41.94 -37.72 0.24
N GLY A 134 41.34 -37.12 1.27
CA GLY A 134 41.93 -37.24 2.61
C GLY A 134 42.93 -36.20 3.09
N VAL A 135 43.03 -35.02 2.47
CA VAL A 135 43.65 -33.85 3.14
C VAL A 135 42.81 -32.62 2.80
N SER A 136 41.93 -32.24 3.71
CA SER A 136 41.27 -30.93 3.66
C SER A 136 42.35 -29.86 3.77
N ALA A 137 42.80 -29.32 2.63
CA ALA A 137 43.43 -28.01 2.59
C ALA A 137 42.36 -27.02 3.08
N LYS A 138 42.31 -26.84 4.40
CA LYS A 138 41.35 -26.01 5.10
C LYS A 138 41.55 -24.60 4.56
N SER A 139 40.64 -24.21 3.67
CA SER A 139 40.58 -22.89 3.08
C SER A 139 40.15 -21.91 4.18
N GLU A 140 41.08 -21.64 5.09
CA GLU A 140 40.86 -20.89 6.31
C GLU A 140 40.98 -19.42 5.96
N LEU A 141 39.88 -18.70 6.13
CA LEU A 141 39.87 -17.24 6.04
C LEU A 141 40.87 -16.69 7.04
N LEU A 142 41.53 -15.59 6.66
CA LEU A 142 42.50 -14.99 7.56
C LEU A 142 41.77 -14.26 8.68
N ASN A 143 41.73 -14.89 9.85
CA ASN A 143 41.18 -14.29 11.05
C ASN A 143 42.18 -13.29 11.66
N VAL A 144 41.76 -12.04 11.78
CA VAL A 144 42.53 -10.93 12.35
C VAL A 144 41.67 -10.17 13.36
N GLN A 145 42.31 -9.57 14.35
CA GLN A 145 41.62 -8.81 15.38
C GLN A 145 41.70 -7.31 15.06
N ALA A 146 40.55 -6.64 14.98
CA ALA A 146 40.46 -5.19 14.81
C ALA A 146 40.79 -4.44 16.10
N LYS A 147 40.89 -3.12 16.02
CA LYS A 147 41.17 -2.23 17.17
C LYS A 147 40.22 -2.44 18.35
N GLU A 148 38.97 -2.81 18.08
CA GLU A 148 37.91 -3.05 19.06
C GLU A 148 37.97 -4.44 19.70
N GLY A 149 38.96 -5.26 19.32
CA GLY A 149 39.08 -6.63 19.81
C GLY A 149 38.19 -7.64 19.08
N LEU A 150 37.43 -7.21 18.08
CA LEU A 150 36.56 -8.07 17.26
C LEU A 150 37.36 -8.83 16.19
N THR A 151 37.05 -10.11 16.01
CA THR A 151 37.69 -10.96 14.99
C THR A 151 37.01 -10.81 13.63
N LEU A 152 37.76 -10.42 12.61
CA LEU A 152 37.32 -10.31 11.23
C LEU A 152 37.94 -11.43 10.39
N GLY A 153 37.14 -12.08 9.55
CA GLY A 153 37.63 -13.02 8.55
C GLY A 153 37.91 -12.31 7.24
N LEU A 154 39.16 -12.25 6.78
CA LEU A 154 39.54 -11.59 5.53
C LEU A 154 39.79 -12.61 4.42
N ALA A 155 39.11 -12.43 3.29
CA ALA A 155 39.44 -13.09 2.03
C ALA A 155 40.33 -12.18 1.19
N ILE A 156 41.59 -12.58 1.02
CA ILE A 156 42.63 -11.81 0.35
C ILE A 156 43.11 -12.60 -0.86
N THR A 157 43.33 -11.92 -1.97
CA THR A 157 43.95 -12.49 -3.16
C THR A 157 45.21 -11.71 -3.49
N VAL A 158 46.34 -12.39 -3.57
CA VAL A 158 47.64 -11.82 -3.91
C VAL A 158 48.08 -12.40 -5.24
N ARG A 159 48.29 -11.54 -6.22
CA ARG A 159 48.89 -11.90 -7.50
C ARG A 159 50.38 -11.61 -7.43
N TYR A 160 51.20 -12.64 -7.60
CA TYR A 160 52.65 -12.54 -7.50
C TYR A 160 53.32 -13.33 -8.62
N ARG A 161 54.60 -13.06 -8.84
CA ARG A 161 55.47 -13.83 -9.72
C ARG A 161 56.85 -13.93 -9.09
N LEU A 162 57.59 -14.98 -9.39
CA LEU A 162 58.98 -15.10 -8.97
C LEU A 162 59.87 -14.17 -9.83
N ASP A 163 60.83 -13.49 -9.22
CA ASP A 163 61.82 -12.73 -9.98
C ASP A 163 62.83 -13.70 -10.61
N ALA A 164 62.81 -13.76 -11.95
CA ALA A 164 63.72 -14.60 -12.73
C ALA A 164 65.19 -14.27 -12.48
N ARG A 165 65.55 -13.08 -11.94
CA ARG A 165 66.95 -12.71 -11.66
C ARG A 165 67.48 -13.22 -10.32
N ARG A 166 66.59 -13.58 -9.40
CA ARG A 166 66.91 -13.95 -8.01
C ARG A 166 66.53 -15.39 -7.66
N LEU A 167 66.34 -16.23 -8.67
CA LEU A 167 65.95 -17.63 -8.46
C LEU A 167 67.06 -18.44 -7.75
N ASP A 168 68.31 -18.05 -7.91
CA ASP A 168 69.45 -18.60 -7.17
C ASP A 168 69.31 -18.39 -5.66
N TYR A 169 68.93 -17.19 -5.23
CA TYR A 169 68.62 -16.87 -3.84
C TYR A 169 67.40 -17.65 -3.34
N ILE A 170 66.33 -17.70 -4.14
CA ILE A 170 65.09 -18.42 -3.80
C ILE A 170 65.38 -19.90 -3.58
N GLN A 171 66.14 -20.53 -4.48
CA GLN A 171 66.49 -21.93 -4.37
C GLN A 171 67.38 -22.25 -3.15
N SER A 172 68.21 -21.30 -2.72
CA SER A 172 69.17 -21.53 -1.63
C SER A 172 68.54 -21.31 -0.26
N ASN A 173 67.64 -20.33 -0.13
CA ASN A 173 67.15 -19.85 1.15
C ASN A 173 65.69 -20.21 1.44
N LEU A 174 64.87 -20.47 0.41
CA LEU A 174 63.46 -20.78 0.60
C LEU A 174 63.20 -22.29 0.51
N PRO A 175 62.38 -22.84 1.41
CA PRO A 175 61.92 -24.20 1.31
C PRO A 175 60.96 -24.37 0.13
N ARG A 176 60.93 -25.57 -0.45
CA ARG A 176 60.03 -25.91 -1.55
C ARG A 176 58.81 -26.65 -0.99
N PRO A 177 57.57 -26.31 -1.39
CA PRO A 177 57.13 -25.33 -2.39
C PRO A 177 56.91 -23.91 -1.84
N VAL A 178 57.51 -22.92 -2.50
CA VAL A 178 57.49 -21.50 -2.10
C VAL A 178 56.07 -20.94 -2.00
N GLU A 179 55.16 -21.41 -2.86
CA GLU A 179 53.77 -20.96 -2.92
C GLU A 179 53.00 -21.25 -1.62
N LYS A 180 53.30 -22.38 -0.97
CA LYS A 180 52.55 -22.86 0.19
C LYS A 180 53.18 -22.47 1.52
N GLU A 181 54.50 -22.29 1.56
CA GLU A 181 55.23 -22.15 2.81
C GLU A 181 55.61 -20.71 3.16
N ILE A 182 55.78 -19.81 2.19
CA ILE A 182 56.27 -18.44 2.45
C ILE A 182 55.19 -17.38 2.25
N VAL A 183 54.47 -17.41 1.13
CA VAL A 183 53.49 -16.37 0.80
C VAL A 183 52.35 -16.28 1.84
N PRO A 184 51.70 -17.39 2.25
CA PRO A 184 50.60 -17.34 3.22
C PRO A 184 50.99 -16.74 4.60
N PRO A 185 52.07 -17.18 5.28
CA PRO A 185 52.42 -16.63 6.59
C PRO A 185 52.90 -15.18 6.51
N VAL A 186 53.61 -14.77 5.44
CA VAL A 186 54.04 -13.37 5.28
C VAL A 186 52.82 -12.46 5.11
N VAL A 187 51.90 -12.81 4.22
CA VAL A 187 50.65 -12.06 4.03
C VAL A 187 49.86 -12.01 5.33
N ALA A 188 49.68 -13.15 6.00
CA ALA A 188 48.97 -13.21 7.27
C ALA A 188 49.61 -12.34 8.37
N SER A 189 50.95 -12.31 8.44
CA SER A 189 51.68 -11.47 9.40
C SER A 189 51.43 -9.98 9.17
N VAL A 190 51.44 -9.52 7.91
CA VAL A 190 51.23 -8.11 7.58
C VAL A 190 49.81 -7.67 7.93
N TRP A 191 48.81 -8.49 7.62
CA TRP A 191 47.42 -8.18 7.99
C TRP A 191 47.20 -8.19 9.50
N ARG A 192 47.84 -9.11 10.25
CA ARG A 192 47.83 -9.12 11.72
C ARG A 192 48.53 -7.92 12.34
N GLU A 193 49.52 -7.35 11.65
CA GLU A 193 50.23 -6.14 12.06
C GLU A 193 49.43 -4.86 11.74
N LEU A 194 48.73 -4.83 10.60
CA LEU A 194 48.02 -3.64 10.12
C LEU A 194 46.65 -3.44 10.76
N ILE A 195 45.83 -4.50 10.82
CA ILE A 195 44.41 -4.44 11.18
C ILE A 195 44.13 -3.95 12.61
N PRO A 196 44.94 -4.24 13.63
CA PRO A 196 44.73 -3.72 14.98
C PRO A 196 44.73 -2.17 15.07
N ASN A 197 45.26 -1.47 14.07
CA ASN A 197 45.26 -0.01 14.01
C ASN A 197 43.95 0.59 13.48
N TYR A 198 43.05 -0.24 12.94
CA TYR A 198 41.81 0.19 12.28
C TYR A 198 40.56 -0.37 12.97
N THR A 199 39.48 0.38 12.87
CA THR A 199 38.15 -0.06 13.32
C THR A 199 37.53 -1.05 12.33
N VAL A 200 36.60 -1.88 12.79
CA VAL A 200 35.83 -2.78 11.91
C VAL A 200 35.16 -2.01 10.77
N ARG A 201 34.57 -0.85 11.09
CA ARG A 201 33.91 0.04 10.12
C ARG A 201 34.89 0.63 9.10
N ASP A 202 36.09 0.99 9.52
CA ASP A 202 37.12 1.54 8.62
C ASP A 202 37.62 0.49 7.63
N VAL A 203 37.83 -0.75 8.08
CA VAL A 203 38.28 -1.86 7.21
C VAL A 203 37.19 -2.27 6.22
N PHE A 204 35.92 -2.25 6.64
CA PHE A 204 34.79 -2.64 5.80
C PHE A 204 34.41 -1.58 4.76
N SER A 205 34.35 -0.30 5.13
CA SER A 205 33.81 0.77 4.27
C SER A 205 34.73 1.98 4.14
N ALA A 206 34.90 2.76 5.21
CA ALA A 206 35.42 4.13 5.11
C ALA A 206 36.87 4.23 4.59
N LYS A 207 37.71 3.23 4.90
CA LYS A 207 39.15 3.24 4.59
C LYS A 207 39.64 1.94 3.95
N ARG A 208 38.73 1.15 3.37
CA ARG A 208 39.05 -0.15 2.76
C ARG A 208 40.21 -0.06 1.75
N GLU A 209 40.16 0.95 0.90
CA GLU A 209 41.16 1.17 -0.15
C GLU A 209 42.51 1.62 0.43
N GLU A 210 42.51 2.46 1.46
CA GLU A 210 43.71 2.89 2.16
C GLU A 210 44.41 1.72 2.87
N VAL A 211 43.63 0.88 3.57
CA VAL A 211 44.13 -0.34 4.22
C VAL A 211 44.74 -1.29 3.18
N ARG A 212 44.06 -1.49 2.04
CA ARG A 212 44.55 -2.31 0.93
C ARG A 212 45.89 -1.79 0.39
N GLN A 213 46.02 -0.48 0.15
CA GLN A 213 47.25 0.12 -0.36
C GLN A 213 48.42 0.00 0.62
N ARG A 214 48.18 0.26 1.91
CA ARG A 214 49.20 0.10 2.96
C ARG A 214 49.62 -1.36 3.13
N ALA A 215 48.66 -2.28 3.14
CA ALA A 215 48.94 -3.72 3.16
C ALA A 215 49.76 -4.14 1.92
N ALA A 216 49.36 -3.69 0.72
CA ALA A 216 50.07 -3.99 -0.52
C ALA A 216 51.53 -3.49 -0.47
N GLY A 217 51.78 -2.28 0.04
CA GLY A 217 53.13 -1.74 0.20
C GLY A 217 54.00 -2.59 1.12
N MET A 218 53.50 -2.93 2.30
CA MET A 218 54.23 -3.76 3.27
C MET A 218 54.44 -5.20 2.79
N ILE A 219 53.42 -5.80 2.17
CA ILE A 219 53.50 -7.14 1.57
C ILE A 219 54.56 -7.14 0.46
N THR A 220 54.55 -6.13 -0.42
CA THR A 220 55.55 -5.99 -1.49
C THR A 220 56.95 -5.84 -0.92
N GLN A 221 57.14 -5.04 0.13
CA GLN A 221 58.46 -4.86 0.75
C GLN A 221 59.00 -6.15 1.37
N LYS A 222 58.18 -6.88 2.14
CA LYS A 222 58.60 -8.14 2.78
C LYS A 222 58.86 -9.24 1.73
N LEU A 223 57.96 -9.42 0.76
CA LEU A 223 58.13 -10.43 -0.30
C LEU A 223 59.25 -10.09 -1.31
N ALA A 224 59.53 -8.80 -1.54
CA ALA A 224 60.65 -8.38 -2.37
C ALA A 224 61.98 -8.77 -1.75
N ALA A 225 62.11 -8.81 -0.42
CA ALA A 225 63.31 -9.31 0.26
C ALA A 225 63.59 -10.78 -0.08
N ASP A 226 62.55 -11.58 -0.33
CA ASP A 226 62.65 -13.00 -0.69
C ASP A 226 62.75 -13.26 -2.21
N GLY A 227 62.68 -12.21 -3.04
CA GLY A 227 62.77 -12.33 -4.50
C GLY A 227 61.41 -12.59 -5.18
N ILE A 228 60.31 -12.36 -4.46
CA ILE A 228 58.95 -12.50 -4.97
C ILE A 228 58.43 -11.11 -5.35
N VAL A 229 58.00 -10.96 -6.61
CA VAL A 229 57.44 -9.70 -7.13
C VAL A 229 55.93 -9.76 -7.04
N VAL A 230 55.37 -8.90 -6.18
CA VAL A 230 53.92 -8.74 -6.05
C VAL A 230 53.43 -7.79 -7.13
N LYS A 231 52.44 -8.21 -7.91
CA LYS A 231 51.78 -7.36 -8.91
C LYS A 231 50.61 -6.62 -8.31
N GLU A 232 49.79 -7.34 -7.55
CA GLU A 232 48.53 -6.81 -7.04
C GLU A 232 48.11 -7.54 -5.77
N VAL A 233 47.58 -6.77 -4.82
CA VAL A 233 46.89 -7.30 -3.63
C VAL A 233 45.45 -6.82 -3.69
N MET A 234 44.54 -7.79 -3.73
CA MET A 234 43.10 -7.60 -3.75
C MET A 234 42.54 -8.03 -2.39
N LEU A 235 41.72 -7.16 -1.81
CA LEU A 235 40.83 -7.55 -0.73
C LEU A 235 39.50 -7.94 -1.39
N ARG A 236 39.00 -9.15 -1.14
CA ARG A 236 37.72 -9.63 -1.70
C ARG A 236 36.61 -9.37 -0.69
N ASP A 237 36.38 -10.34 0.19
CA ASP A 237 35.29 -10.32 1.17
C ASP A 237 35.84 -10.16 2.59
N ILE A 238 35.06 -9.47 3.42
CA ILE A 238 35.33 -9.27 4.84
C ILE A 238 34.15 -9.88 5.59
N GLN A 239 34.38 -10.98 6.31
CA GLN A 239 33.41 -11.57 7.20
C GLN A 239 33.44 -10.85 8.54
N LEU A 240 32.35 -10.15 8.82
CA LEU A 240 32.10 -9.49 10.10
C LEU A 240 31.63 -10.54 11.13
N PRO A 241 31.95 -10.37 12.43
CA PRO A 241 31.28 -11.13 13.48
C PRO A 241 29.76 -11.01 13.36
N GLU A 242 29.05 -12.11 13.53
CA GLU A 242 27.59 -12.16 13.36
C GLU A 242 26.86 -11.18 14.28
N GLU A 243 27.33 -11.03 15.53
CA GLU A 243 26.76 -10.08 16.49
C GLU A 243 26.90 -8.62 16.04
N TYR A 244 28.05 -8.26 15.45
CA TYR A 244 28.29 -6.90 14.95
C TYR A 244 27.46 -6.61 13.69
N ALA A 245 27.38 -7.59 12.78
CA ALA A 245 26.55 -7.47 11.58
C ALA A 245 25.07 -7.26 11.94
N LYS A 246 24.53 -8.05 12.89
CA LYS A 246 23.17 -7.88 13.41
C LYS A 246 22.96 -6.53 14.08
N GLY A 247 23.94 -6.05 14.84
CA GLY A 247 23.90 -4.73 15.47
C GLY A 247 23.84 -3.59 14.44
N LEU A 248 24.66 -3.65 13.40
CA LEU A 248 24.68 -2.65 12.32
C LEU A 248 23.39 -2.68 11.50
N GLU A 249 22.88 -3.87 11.18
CA GLU A 249 21.58 -4.03 10.51
C GLU A 249 20.46 -3.41 11.34
N THR A 250 20.45 -3.66 12.66
CA THR A 250 19.48 -3.07 13.58
C THR A 250 19.58 -1.54 13.62
N LEU A 251 20.81 -0.99 13.61
CA LEU A 251 21.01 0.46 13.55
C LEU A 251 20.51 1.06 12.23
N LEU A 252 20.80 0.43 11.09
CA LEU A 252 20.34 0.87 9.78
C LEU A 252 18.81 0.82 9.67
N VAL A 253 18.18 -0.23 10.21
CA VAL A 253 16.70 -0.32 10.28
C VAL A 253 16.14 0.81 11.14
N LYS A 254 16.73 1.11 12.29
CA LYS A 254 16.30 2.21 13.16
C LYS A 254 16.49 3.58 12.51
N GLU A 255 17.59 3.81 11.80
CA GLU A 255 17.81 5.04 11.02
C GLU A 255 16.71 5.20 9.95
N GLN A 256 16.43 4.13 9.19
CA GLN A 256 15.36 4.13 8.20
C GLN A 256 13.97 4.33 8.82
N GLU A 257 13.70 3.75 9.98
CA GLU A 257 12.46 3.96 10.74
C GLU A 257 12.34 5.42 11.19
N ASN A 258 13.42 6.02 11.69
CA ASN A 258 13.43 7.42 12.10
C ASN A 258 13.20 8.37 10.91
N ASP A 259 13.82 8.08 9.75
CA ASP A 259 13.59 8.82 8.52
C ASP A 259 12.13 8.72 8.08
N ARG A 260 11.54 7.51 8.09
CA ARG A 260 10.11 7.31 7.79
C ARG A 260 9.20 8.07 8.75
N MET A 261 9.49 8.01 10.05
CA MET A 261 8.74 8.74 11.07
C MET A 261 8.82 10.25 10.85
N SER A 262 10.01 10.78 10.52
CA SER A 262 10.17 12.21 10.22
C SER A 262 9.29 12.63 9.03
N VAL A 263 9.29 11.87 7.94
CA VAL A 263 8.44 12.10 6.77
C VAL A 263 6.95 12.02 7.14
N GLU A 264 6.55 11.03 7.96
CA GLU A 264 5.16 10.92 8.42
C GLU A 264 4.73 12.13 9.26
N THR A 265 5.60 12.61 10.15
CA THR A 265 5.31 13.82 10.95
C THR A 265 5.19 15.06 10.07
N GLU A 266 6.03 15.22 9.05
CA GLU A 266 5.91 16.32 8.08
C GLU A 266 4.62 16.22 7.27
N LEU A 267 4.21 15.02 6.85
CA LEU A 267 2.94 14.80 6.14
C LEU A 267 1.74 15.16 7.02
N LYS A 268 1.73 14.72 8.28
CA LYS A 268 0.69 15.08 9.25
C LYS A 268 0.64 16.59 9.50
N GLN A 269 1.79 17.25 9.64
CA GLN A 269 1.85 18.71 9.78
C GLN A 269 1.28 19.42 8.55
N LYS A 270 1.63 18.98 7.34
CA LYS A 270 1.06 19.51 6.09
C LYS A 270 -0.45 19.28 6.04
N GLN A 271 -0.93 18.12 6.48
CA GLN A 271 -2.35 17.80 6.48
C GLN A 271 -3.15 18.64 7.48
N VAL A 272 -2.62 18.87 8.68
CA VAL A 272 -3.19 19.83 9.64
C VAL A 272 -3.24 21.22 9.03
N ARG A 273 -2.17 21.67 8.36
CA ARG A 273 -2.13 22.98 7.72
C ARG A 273 -3.13 23.10 6.56
N ILE A 274 -3.33 22.04 5.77
CA ILE A 274 -4.36 22.00 4.73
C ILE A 274 -5.75 22.11 5.37
N ALA A 275 -6.03 21.35 6.43
CA ALA A 275 -7.31 21.41 7.14
C ALA A 275 -7.57 22.80 7.76
N GLU A 276 -6.55 23.44 8.34
CA GLU A 276 -6.64 24.82 8.84
C GLU A 276 -6.95 25.82 7.71
N LEU A 277 -6.27 25.70 6.57
CA LEU A 277 -6.51 26.54 5.40
C LEU A 277 -7.90 26.31 4.80
N GLU A 278 -8.39 25.07 4.76
CA GLU A 278 -9.75 24.73 4.32
C GLU A 278 -10.81 25.25 5.30
N ALA A 279 -10.57 25.16 6.61
CA ALA A 279 -11.44 25.73 7.63
C ALA A 279 -11.51 27.27 7.51
N GLU A 280 -10.38 27.94 7.27
CA GLU A 280 -10.38 29.39 7.04
C GLU A 280 -11.04 29.73 5.69
N ALA A 281 -10.81 28.94 4.64
CA ALA A 281 -11.46 29.15 3.34
C ALA A 281 -12.98 28.99 3.41
N THR A 282 -13.48 27.98 4.12
CA THR A 282 -14.92 27.77 4.35
C THR A 282 -15.53 28.87 5.21
N LYS A 283 -14.85 29.32 6.26
CA LYS A 283 -15.26 30.49 7.05
C LYS A 283 -15.34 31.76 6.19
N VAL A 284 -14.33 32.03 5.38
CA VAL A 284 -14.33 33.18 4.45
C VAL A 284 -15.44 33.05 3.41
N GLN A 285 -15.70 31.86 2.88
CA GLN A 285 -16.83 31.61 1.97
C GLN A 285 -18.18 31.88 2.64
N GLN A 286 -18.39 31.40 3.87
CA GLN A 286 -19.63 31.63 4.62
C GLN A 286 -19.83 33.12 4.92
N ILE A 287 -18.78 33.85 5.30
CA ILE A 287 -18.84 35.30 5.51
C ILE A 287 -19.24 36.00 4.20
N LYS A 288 -18.60 35.66 3.07
CA LYS A 288 -18.92 36.26 1.77
C LYS A 288 -20.33 35.92 1.30
N GLN A 289 -20.81 34.69 1.56
CA GLN A 289 -22.19 34.30 1.26
C GLN A 289 -23.18 35.11 2.09
N ALA A 290 -22.96 35.22 3.41
CA ALA A 290 -23.80 36.03 4.29
C ALA A 290 -23.78 37.51 3.91
N GLU A 291 -22.61 38.06 3.54
CA GLU A 291 -22.49 39.43 3.01
C GLU A 291 -23.25 39.60 1.68
N GLY A 292 -23.16 38.60 0.79
CA GLY A 292 -23.90 38.56 -0.46
C GLY A 292 -25.41 38.52 -0.26
N GLU A 293 -25.90 37.65 0.63
CA GLU A 293 -27.31 37.56 1.01
C GLU A 293 -27.80 38.85 1.66
N ALA A 294 -27.02 39.44 2.57
CA ALA A 294 -27.34 40.73 3.16
C ALA A 294 -27.44 41.84 2.11
N GLN A 295 -26.53 41.89 1.14
CA GLN A 295 -26.60 42.85 0.03
C GLN A 295 -27.82 42.61 -0.87
N VAL A 296 -28.17 41.35 -1.15
CA VAL A 296 -29.39 40.99 -1.88
C VAL A 296 -30.64 41.47 -1.13
N HIS A 297 -30.71 41.24 0.18
CA HIS A 297 -31.81 41.72 1.02
C HIS A 297 -31.92 43.24 1.02
N VAL A 298 -30.81 43.97 1.14
CA VAL A 298 -30.81 45.44 1.06
C VAL A 298 -31.28 45.91 -0.32
N LEU A 299 -30.85 45.25 -1.39
CA LEU A 299 -31.25 45.59 -2.75
C LEU A 299 -32.74 45.31 -2.99
N GLN A 300 -33.26 44.18 -2.49
CA GLN A 300 -34.68 43.84 -2.53
C GLN A 300 -35.52 44.84 -1.74
N ALA A 301 -35.15 45.15 -0.50
CA ALA A 301 -35.84 46.15 0.32
C ALA A 301 -35.83 47.53 -0.34
N LYS A 302 -34.72 47.90 -1.01
CA LYS A 302 -34.65 49.14 -1.79
C LYS A 302 -35.58 49.10 -2.99
N GLY A 303 -35.59 48.00 -3.76
CA GLY A 303 -36.51 47.81 -4.88
C GLY A 303 -37.98 47.83 -4.47
N GLU A 304 -38.32 47.21 -3.33
CA GLU A 304 -39.65 47.28 -2.73
C GLU A 304 -39.99 48.72 -2.29
N SER A 305 -39.05 49.44 -1.69
CA SER A 305 -39.25 50.83 -1.29
C SER A 305 -39.50 51.75 -2.49
N ASP A 306 -38.75 51.56 -3.59
CA ASP A 306 -38.92 52.30 -4.83
C ASP A 306 -40.27 51.97 -5.47
N ALA A 307 -40.67 50.68 -5.48
CA ALA A 307 -42.00 50.27 -5.94
C ALA A 307 -43.13 50.83 -5.05
N MET A 308 -42.91 50.93 -3.74
CA MET A 308 -43.85 51.56 -2.82
C MET A 308 -44.02 53.05 -3.13
N GLN A 309 -42.95 53.79 -3.44
CA GLN A 309 -43.09 55.21 -3.81
C GLN A 309 -44.05 55.45 -4.97
N TYR A 310 -44.06 54.58 -5.98
CA TYR A 310 -44.99 54.72 -7.12
C TYR A 310 -46.39 54.19 -6.81
N THR A 311 -46.53 53.19 -5.93
CA THR A 311 -47.84 52.59 -5.61
C THR A 311 -48.61 53.34 -4.53
N LEU A 312 -47.91 54.02 -3.60
CA LEU A 312 -48.51 54.83 -2.54
C LEU A 312 -49.50 55.89 -3.06
N PRO A 313 -49.18 56.76 -4.03
CA PRO A 313 -50.15 57.76 -4.52
C PRO A 313 -51.36 57.12 -5.22
N LEU A 314 -51.19 55.93 -5.81
CA LEU A 314 -52.29 55.19 -6.41
C LEU A 314 -53.22 54.58 -5.34
N LYS A 315 -52.64 54.01 -4.28
CA LYS A 315 -53.37 53.51 -3.11
C LYS A 315 -54.05 54.65 -2.34
N GLU A 316 -53.41 55.80 -2.19
CA GLU A 316 -54.02 57.00 -1.59
C GLU A 316 -55.26 57.44 -2.36
N LYS A 317 -55.20 57.48 -3.70
CA LYS A 317 -56.36 57.78 -4.54
C LYS A 317 -57.46 56.72 -4.41
N GLN A 318 -57.11 55.43 -4.35
CA GLN A 318 -58.08 54.34 -4.11
C GLN A 318 -58.74 54.45 -2.73
N ILE A 319 -57.97 54.79 -1.68
CA ILE A 319 -58.50 55.00 -0.33
C ILE A 319 -59.43 56.21 -0.31
N GLN A 320 -59.08 57.31 -1.01
CA GLN A 320 -59.97 58.47 -1.14
C GLN A 320 -61.27 58.12 -1.86
N GLN A 321 -61.22 57.37 -2.96
CA GLN A 321 -62.43 56.89 -3.64
C GLN A 321 -63.28 55.99 -2.74
N SER A 322 -62.65 55.02 -2.06
CA SER A 322 -63.35 54.13 -1.13
C SER A 322 -63.96 54.90 0.05
N LYS A 323 -63.29 55.95 0.54
CA LYS A 323 -63.82 56.82 1.59
C LYS A 323 -65.04 57.61 1.13
N LEU A 324 -65.00 58.18 -0.09
CA LEU A 324 -66.14 58.87 -0.68
C LEU A 324 -67.33 57.91 -0.92
N GLU A 325 -67.06 56.69 -1.37
CA GLU A 325 -68.09 55.64 -1.51
C GLU A 325 -68.67 55.24 -0.15
N ALA A 326 -67.84 55.12 0.89
CA ALA A 326 -68.29 54.79 2.24
C ALA A 326 -69.13 55.92 2.85
N GLU A 327 -68.77 57.19 2.62
CA GLU A 327 -69.55 58.36 3.03
C GLU A 327 -70.91 58.39 2.31
N ALA A 328 -70.94 58.17 0.99
CA ALA A 328 -72.18 58.08 0.22
C ALA A 328 -73.09 56.92 0.68
N ARG A 329 -72.52 55.74 0.98
CA ARG A 329 -73.27 54.60 1.54
C ARG A 329 -73.83 54.92 2.93
N LYS A 330 -73.06 55.61 3.78
CA LYS A 330 -73.53 56.03 5.10
C LYS A 330 -74.71 56.99 4.99
N GLU A 331 -74.61 57.98 4.09
CA GLU A 331 -75.69 58.95 3.85
C GLU A 331 -76.96 58.28 3.29
N ALA A 332 -76.82 57.36 2.32
CA ALA A 332 -77.93 56.56 1.81
C ALA A 332 -78.58 55.68 2.90
N THR A 333 -77.78 55.14 3.82
CA THR A 333 -78.29 54.33 4.94
C THR A 333 -79.11 55.18 5.92
N ILE A 334 -78.68 56.41 6.19
CA ILE A 334 -79.41 57.36 7.06
C ILE A 334 -80.72 57.77 6.41
N GLN A 335 -80.71 58.15 5.12
CA GLN A 335 -81.93 58.53 4.39
C GLN A 335 -82.94 57.37 4.33
N ASN A 336 -82.49 56.15 4.09
CA ASN A 336 -83.35 54.97 4.10
C ASN A 336 -83.94 54.69 5.50
N ALA A 337 -83.17 54.89 6.56
CA ALA A 337 -83.66 54.75 7.93
C ALA A 337 -84.68 55.84 8.31
N GLU A 338 -84.46 57.08 7.87
CA GLU A 338 -85.40 58.20 8.07
C GLU A 338 -86.72 57.99 7.30
N ALA A 339 -86.64 57.52 6.05
CA ALA A 339 -87.83 57.19 5.26
C ALA A 339 -88.66 56.06 5.90
N ALA A 340 -88.01 55.02 6.42
CA ALA A 340 -88.67 53.94 7.14
C ALA A 340 -89.31 54.41 8.46
N ALA A 341 -88.66 55.33 9.18
CA ALA A 341 -89.21 55.93 10.39
C ALA A 341 -90.46 56.79 10.08
N GLN A 342 -90.42 57.60 9.03
CA GLN A 342 -91.56 58.41 8.59
C GLN A 342 -92.75 57.55 8.14
N ALA A 343 -92.50 56.46 7.40
CA ALA A 343 -93.53 55.51 7.00
C ALA A 343 -94.24 54.89 8.23
N LYS A 344 -93.48 54.49 9.25
CA LYS A 344 -94.03 53.92 10.49
C LYS A 344 -94.89 54.92 11.28
N VAL A 345 -94.54 56.20 11.26
CA VAL A 345 -95.35 57.26 11.89
C VAL A 345 -96.67 57.44 11.13
N ILE A 346 -96.66 57.41 9.80
CA ILE A 346 -97.87 57.50 8.97
C ILE A 346 -98.79 56.29 9.22
N ASP A 347 -98.23 55.08 9.23
CA ASP A 347 -98.99 53.85 9.52
C ASP A 347 -99.61 53.89 10.93
N SER A 348 -98.87 54.36 11.95
CA SER A 348 -99.39 54.47 13.31
C SER A 348 -100.56 55.48 13.43
N LYS A 349 -100.51 56.59 12.66
CA LYS A 349 -101.61 57.56 12.58
C LYS A 349 -102.82 56.95 11.88
N ALA A 350 -102.60 56.25 10.77
CA ALA A 350 -103.67 55.57 10.02
C ALA A 350 -104.35 54.48 10.87
N GLU A 351 -103.60 53.69 11.64
CA GLU A 351 -104.16 52.71 12.57
C GLU A 351 -104.98 53.36 13.69
N THR A 352 -104.53 54.49 14.22
CA THR A 352 -105.24 55.23 15.27
C THR A 352 -106.55 55.80 14.76
N GLU A 353 -106.55 56.40 13.57
CA GLU A 353 -107.76 56.89 12.90
C GLU A 353 -108.73 55.73 12.58
N ARG A 354 -108.22 54.61 12.09
CA ARG A 354 -109.03 53.41 11.83
C ARG A 354 -109.70 52.87 13.09
N ARG A 355 -108.98 52.81 14.22
CA ARG A 355 -109.55 52.38 15.52
C ARG A 355 -110.63 53.34 16.00
N LYS A 356 -110.44 54.66 15.82
CA LYS A 356 -111.43 55.67 16.20
C LYS A 356 -112.74 55.52 15.43
N LEU A 357 -112.65 55.35 14.10
CA LEU A 357 -113.83 55.16 13.24
C LEU A 357 -114.61 53.87 13.58
N LEU A 358 -113.90 52.78 13.90
CA LEU A 358 -114.55 51.54 14.35
C LEU A 358 -115.27 51.70 15.70
N ALA A 359 -114.65 52.41 16.65
CA ALA A 359 -115.27 52.68 17.95
C ALA A 359 -116.51 53.60 17.84
N GLU A 360 -116.47 54.58 16.92
CA GLU A 360 -117.58 55.50 16.65
C GLU A 360 -118.77 54.77 15.99
N ALA A 361 -118.49 53.88 15.02
CA ALA A 361 -119.51 53.03 14.40
C ALA A 361 -120.16 52.04 15.39
N GLU A 362 -119.37 51.50 16.33
CA GLU A 362 -119.87 50.59 17.37
C GLU A 362 -120.76 51.34 18.40
N ALA A 363 -120.38 52.56 18.77
CA ALA A 363 -121.19 53.42 19.62
C ALA A 363 -122.55 53.77 18.98
N ASP A 364 -122.57 54.09 17.68
CA ASP A 364 -123.82 54.39 16.97
C ASP A 364 -124.70 53.16 16.80
N ARG A 365 -124.11 51.98 16.56
CA ARG A 365 -124.86 50.72 16.50
C ARG A 365 -125.58 50.42 17.81
N ILE A 366 -124.91 50.60 18.95
CA ILE A 366 -125.49 50.40 20.28
C ILE A 366 -126.64 51.38 20.55
N ARG A 367 -126.49 52.66 20.15
CA ARG A 367 -127.54 53.67 20.31
C ARG A 367 -128.81 53.33 19.52
N VAL A 368 -128.66 52.89 18.27
CA VAL A 368 -129.80 52.53 17.41
C VAL A 368 -130.50 51.28 17.95
N THR A 369 -129.76 50.26 18.39
CA THR A 369 -130.38 49.06 19.00
C THR A 369 -131.07 49.38 20.31
N ALA A 370 -130.49 50.21 21.18
CA ALA A 370 -131.09 50.60 22.44
C ALA A 370 -132.36 51.44 22.25
N ALA A 371 -132.40 52.32 21.25
CA ALA A 371 -133.60 53.09 20.89
C ALA A 371 -134.73 52.18 20.37
N ALA A 372 -134.39 51.22 19.48
CA ALA A 372 -135.36 50.25 18.96
C ALA A 372 -135.93 49.34 20.06
N ASP A 373 -135.10 48.87 20.99
CA ASP A 373 -135.55 48.06 22.12
C ASP A 373 -136.43 48.85 23.10
N ALA A 374 -136.14 50.14 23.31
CA ALA A 374 -136.96 51.02 24.14
C ALA A 374 -138.35 51.27 23.53
N GLU A 375 -138.42 51.54 22.21
CA GLU A 375 -139.70 51.67 21.50
C GLU A 375 -140.51 50.36 21.52
N ARG A 376 -139.83 49.22 21.32
CA ARG A 376 -140.48 47.90 21.41
C ARG A 376 -141.09 47.67 22.79
N MET A 377 -140.36 47.94 23.87
CA MET A 377 -140.88 47.81 25.24
C MET A 377 -142.05 48.76 25.53
N GLN A 378 -142.03 50.01 25.02
CA GLN A 378 -143.14 50.94 25.18
C GLN A 378 -144.39 50.47 24.42
N SER A 379 -144.23 49.95 23.20
CA SER A 379 -145.34 49.39 22.42
C SER A 379 -145.94 48.15 23.09
N GLU A 380 -145.11 47.26 23.65
CA GLU A 380 -145.56 46.11 24.45
C GLU A 380 -146.32 46.55 25.71
N ALA A 381 -145.84 47.59 26.41
CA ALA A 381 -146.49 48.12 27.61
C ALA A 381 -147.88 48.76 27.33
N VAL A 382 -148.03 49.45 26.19
CA VAL A 382 -149.33 50.02 25.76
C VAL A 382 -150.32 48.92 25.42
N ILE A 383 -149.89 47.85 24.73
CA ILE A 383 -150.75 46.72 24.37
C ILE A 383 -151.21 45.95 25.63
N LEU A 384 -150.33 45.77 26.62
CA LEU A 384 -150.64 45.11 27.89
C LEU A 384 -151.71 45.87 28.71
N LYS A 385 -151.75 47.19 28.62
CA LYS A 385 -152.70 48.03 29.38
C LYS A 385 -154.13 47.97 28.82
N GLN A 386 -154.29 47.74 27.52
CA GLN A 386 -155.61 47.74 26.86
C GLN A 386 -156.34 46.39 26.94
N ASN A 387 -155.62 45.28 27.14
CA ASN A 387 -156.20 43.94 27.13
C ASN A 387 -155.68 43.09 28.29
N PRO A 388 -156.33 43.13 29.47
CA PRO A 388 -155.91 42.34 30.64
C PRO A 388 -155.98 40.82 30.44
N LEU A 389 -156.60 40.34 29.35
CA LEU A 389 -156.61 38.92 28.97
C LEU A 389 -155.34 38.45 28.23
N LEU A 390 -154.48 39.37 27.76
CA LEU A 390 -153.21 39.04 27.09
C LEU A 390 -152.11 38.59 28.06
N ILE A 391 -152.21 38.92 29.34
CA ILE A 391 -151.25 38.45 30.37
C ILE A 391 -151.27 36.93 30.47
N ASN A 392 -152.45 36.30 30.41
CA ASN A 392 -152.56 34.84 30.42
C ASN A 392 -151.99 34.21 29.13
N LYS A 393 -152.05 34.91 27.99
CA LYS A 393 -151.44 34.45 26.72
C LYS A 393 -149.92 34.60 26.71
N ILE A 394 -149.37 35.72 27.20
CA ILE A 394 -147.90 35.94 27.28
C ILE A 394 -147.26 35.01 28.31
N VAL A 395 -147.94 34.76 29.44
CA VAL A 395 -147.52 33.75 30.41
C VAL A 395 -147.58 32.35 29.78
N ALA A 396 -148.61 32.03 28.99
CA ALA A 396 -148.71 30.75 28.28
C ALA A 396 -147.65 30.58 27.18
N GLU A 397 -147.36 31.61 26.36
CA GLU A 397 -146.32 31.57 25.32
C GLU A 397 -144.90 31.50 25.93
N ARG A 398 -144.62 32.27 27.00
CA ARG A 398 -143.32 32.18 27.70
C ARG A 398 -143.13 30.92 28.54
N LEU A 399 -144.21 30.22 28.94
CA LEU A 399 -144.14 28.88 29.56
C LEU A 399 -144.08 27.73 28.53
N SER A 400 -144.55 27.93 27.29
CA SER A 400 -144.53 26.91 26.23
C SER A 400 -143.13 26.70 25.62
N ASP A 401 -142.36 27.77 25.40
CA ASP A 401 -141.05 27.68 24.72
C ASP A 401 -139.90 27.11 25.59
N LYS A 402 -140.19 26.70 26.83
CA LYS A 402 -139.21 26.07 27.73
C LYS A 402 -139.56 24.66 28.20
N LEU A 403 -140.49 23.97 27.54
CA LEU A 403 -140.69 22.53 27.71
C LEU A 403 -140.05 21.76 26.53
N GLN A 404 -138.72 21.65 26.55
CA GLN A 404 -138.04 20.53 25.91
C GLN A 404 -137.60 19.53 26.98
N ILE A 405 -138.26 18.39 26.92
CA ILE A 405 -138.12 17.17 27.68
C ILE A 405 -136.68 16.68 27.64
N MET A 406 -136.02 16.68 28.80
CA MET A 406 -134.77 15.98 29.02
C MET A 406 -135.11 14.60 29.60
N MET A 407 -135.07 13.56 28.77
CA MET A 407 -135.09 12.17 29.22
C MET A 407 -133.62 11.70 29.31
N VAL A 408 -133.12 11.57 30.53
CA VAL A 408 -131.81 10.98 30.83
C VAL A 408 -132.06 9.62 31.50
N PRO A 409 -131.47 8.52 31.03
CA PRO A 409 -131.28 7.34 31.85
C PRO A 409 -130.27 7.66 32.97
N ALA A 410 -130.73 7.59 34.21
CA ALA A 410 -129.92 7.79 35.41
C ALA A 410 -129.02 6.56 35.67
N ASP A 411 -127.70 6.74 35.54
CA ASP A 411 -126.69 6.51 36.59
C ASP A 411 -125.27 6.31 36.01
N GLY A 412 -124.31 7.13 36.45
CA GLY A 412 -122.87 6.78 36.48
C GLY A 412 -121.88 7.61 35.64
N LYS A 413 -121.10 8.47 36.32
CA LYS A 413 -119.62 8.65 36.19
C LYS A 413 -118.95 8.90 34.80
N PHE A 414 -118.37 10.11 34.66
CA PHE A 414 -117.16 10.53 33.92
C PHE A 414 -117.02 10.41 32.36
N PHE A 415 -116.23 11.36 31.83
CA PHE A 415 -115.44 11.38 30.56
C PHE A 415 -116.10 11.76 29.22
N PHE A 416 -115.71 12.94 28.70
CA PHE A 416 -115.16 13.13 27.34
C PHE A 416 -114.10 14.25 27.39
N ALA A 417 -112.97 13.98 28.02
CA ALA A 417 -111.67 13.96 27.34
C ALA A 417 -111.67 13.42 25.89
N ASN A 418 -110.70 13.90 25.12
CA ASN A 418 -110.23 13.42 23.81
C ASN A 418 -111.07 13.77 22.58
N ASP A 419 -110.90 15.01 22.09
CA ASP A 419 -110.58 15.22 20.66
C ASP A 419 -109.29 16.05 20.49
N VAL A 420 -108.40 15.87 21.48
CA VAL A 420 -107.00 16.32 21.50
C VAL A 420 -106.18 15.07 21.75
N LEU A 421 -105.94 14.24 20.72
CA LEU A 421 -104.74 13.41 20.54
C LEU A 421 -104.94 12.33 19.45
N ARG A 422 -103.94 12.28 18.55
CA ARG A 422 -103.69 11.35 17.42
C ARG A 422 -104.40 11.75 16.13
N SER A 423 -103.71 12.25 15.11
CA SER A 423 -102.60 11.54 14.48
C SER A 423 -101.88 12.39 13.43
N MET A 424 -100.53 12.33 13.46
CA MET A 424 -99.61 12.29 12.31
C MET A 424 -99.49 13.57 11.46
N ASN A 425 -98.32 14.13 11.14
CA ASN A 425 -96.95 13.62 11.09
C ASN A 425 -96.02 14.85 10.94
N VAL A 426 -95.00 15.00 11.78
CA VAL A 426 -93.57 14.67 11.48
C VAL A 426 -92.81 15.79 10.77
N ALA A 427 -91.71 16.19 11.44
CA ALA A 427 -90.48 16.81 10.93
C ALA A 427 -90.61 18.24 10.36
N ASN A 428 -89.72 19.19 10.63
CA ASN A 428 -88.30 19.02 10.92
C ASN A 428 -87.74 20.15 11.79
N GLN A 429 -86.67 19.79 12.50
CA GLN A 429 -86.05 20.40 13.67
C GLN A 429 -85.56 21.85 13.54
N SER A 430 -85.77 22.58 14.63
CA SER A 430 -84.87 23.61 15.16
C SER A 430 -83.64 22.96 15.83
N SER A 431 -82.46 23.55 15.59
CA SER A 431 -81.37 23.81 16.55
C SER A 431 -80.87 22.68 17.47
N GLN A 432 -79.57 22.36 17.37
CA GLN A 432 -78.65 22.20 18.51
C GLN A 432 -77.20 22.37 17.99
N THR A 433 -76.49 23.43 18.38
CA THR A 433 -75.51 23.52 19.47
C THR A 433 -74.17 22.82 19.16
N GLU A 434 -73.09 23.61 19.16
CA GLU A 434 -71.68 23.19 19.38
C GLU A 434 -71.52 22.40 20.71
N PRO A 435 -70.35 21.86 21.15
CA PRO A 435 -68.96 21.94 20.63
C PRO A 435 -68.12 20.62 20.69
N GLN A 436 -66.86 20.75 20.25
CA GLN A 436 -65.61 20.12 20.75
C GLN A 436 -65.20 18.67 20.39
N GLU A 437 -64.00 18.63 19.76
CA GLU A 437 -62.83 17.78 20.01
C GLU A 437 -63.00 16.28 20.30
N GLU A 438 -62.50 15.44 19.39
CA GLU A 438 -61.34 14.55 19.66
C GLU A 438 -60.82 13.90 18.35
N GLN A 439 -59.49 13.90 18.19
CA GLN A 439 -58.68 13.11 17.23
C GLN A 439 -58.84 11.58 17.51
N PRO A 440 -58.30 10.60 16.73
CA PRO A 440 -57.12 10.66 15.84
C PRO A 440 -57.13 9.77 14.57
N LYS A 441 -56.00 9.84 13.85
CA LYS A 441 -55.48 9.02 12.72
C LYS A 441 -55.92 9.39 11.31
#